data_AF-A0A379DIN0-F1
#
_entry.id   AF-A0A379DIN0-F1
#
_cell.length_a   1.000
_cell.length_b   1.000
_cell.length_c   1.000
_cell.angle_alpha   90.00
_cell.angle_beta   90.00
_cell.angle_gamma   90.00
#
_symmetry.space_group_name_H-M   'P 1'
#
loop_
_entity.id
_entity.type
_entity.pdbx_description
1 polymer ?
#
loop_
_entity_poly.entity_id
_entity_poly.type
_entity_poly.pdbx_seq_one_letter_code
_entity_poly.pdbx_strand_id
1 'polypeptide(L)'
;MKKSFKFLTLGLYLLSTLALVSCEKKEDGPKAETKPVGTVNAQIKISDGAEKSEFVYFSFMKTKQVAIAPEKVKTDTDWDLAFLDINGRTNGGQSGAGKAAVYRTEYDDFEGIKSAEPFIADKSEWVLDKVQETTSYGKMPPKQVKDSFNKHLIKGWYEFDMSGGMPPKFIITKDVYIIRTAKGDYVKLQFLAVEYENKKLSAIKFRYAYISETGKNNVTPKKRDGEVILSEVKTGMVEEALKNEKVENIKILTIKKSTLNQADINAIKKLPKLEELDLHKATLSIDTYDKGFKDSKVIKKLIAPQNLEATGLGWFGYMSQLEEIVFPGTALKSIGNGTFSMSRKLSKIELPESLEIIEPDAFYATAIAKIKVPEKVKHIPSGCFFYCKQLKEVYLPKSIISLGDAAFGSCTELEKIVFASSTPPAFAINPETKKPVFPFNGLTWKKGEKRFFCFYVPKGSVSAYLNKWGWKEKDAAYFEEYEPKK
;
A
#
# COMPACT_ATOMS: atom_id res chain seq x y z
N MET A 1 -0.94 -76.28 -10.73
CA MET A 1 -2.34 -76.74 -10.61
C MET A 1 -3.26 -75.61 -11.06
N LYS A 2 -4.09 -75.88 -12.10
CA LYS A 2 -5.49 -75.42 -12.34
C LYS A 2 -5.86 -73.98 -11.89
N LYS A 3 -6.50 -73.10 -12.67
CA LYS A 3 -7.35 -73.26 -13.87
C LYS A 3 -7.94 -71.85 -14.24
N SER A 4 -8.09 -71.56 -15.56
CA SER A 4 -9.25 -70.91 -16.26
C SER A 4 -9.77 -69.51 -15.84
N PHE A 5 -10.27 -68.57 -16.67
CA PHE A 5 -10.78 -68.49 -18.07
C PHE A 5 -11.03 -66.97 -18.39
N LYS A 6 -10.45 -66.35 -19.44
CA LYS A 6 -10.99 -65.96 -20.78
C LYS A 6 -12.45 -65.43 -20.89
N PHE A 7 -12.64 -64.18 -21.39
CA PHE A 7 -13.23 -63.73 -22.69
C PHE A 7 -13.46 -62.17 -22.69
N LEU A 8 -12.83 -61.37 -23.58
CA LEU A 8 -13.33 -60.79 -24.87
C LEU A 8 -14.46 -59.73 -24.66
N THR A 9 -14.53 -58.51 -25.19
CA THR A 9 -14.15 -57.87 -26.49
C THR A 9 -14.14 -56.33 -26.31
N LEU A 10 -13.13 -55.61 -26.81
CA LEU A 10 -13.11 -54.82 -28.06
C LEU A 10 -13.93 -53.51 -28.06
N GLY A 11 -13.21 -52.38 -28.18
CA GLY A 11 -13.78 -51.05 -28.41
C GLY A 11 -12.67 -50.00 -28.58
N LEU A 12 -11.93 -50.07 -29.71
CA LEU A 12 -11.05 -48.99 -30.18
C LEU A 12 -11.86 -47.69 -30.35
N TYR A 13 -11.34 -46.54 -29.93
CA TYR A 13 -11.37 -45.29 -30.72
C TYR A 13 -10.30 -44.28 -30.27
N LEU A 14 -9.32 -44.10 -31.17
CA LEU A 14 -8.57 -42.90 -31.55
C LEU A 14 -7.82 -41.99 -30.54
N LEU A 15 -6.49 -42.10 -30.63
CA LEU A 15 -5.46 -41.04 -30.78
C LEU A 15 -5.73 -39.59 -30.30
N SER A 16 -4.91 -39.13 -29.35
CA SER A 16 -3.84 -38.15 -29.65
C SER A 16 -2.79 -38.10 -28.52
N THR A 17 -1.57 -38.46 -28.91
CA THR A 17 -0.24 -38.36 -28.26
C THR A 17 -0.15 -37.77 -26.83
N LEU A 18 -0.14 -38.66 -25.84
CA LEU A 18 0.58 -38.49 -24.58
C LEU A 18 2.05 -38.84 -24.84
N ALA A 19 2.98 -37.88 -24.71
CA ALA A 19 4.40 -38.21 -24.61
C ALA A 19 4.67 -38.75 -23.19
N LEU A 20 4.42 -40.05 -22.99
CA LEU A 20 4.99 -40.83 -21.89
C LEU A 20 6.46 -41.05 -22.22
N VAL A 21 7.36 -40.40 -21.47
CA VAL A 21 8.77 -40.80 -21.46
C VAL A 21 8.88 -42.07 -20.63
N SER A 22 9.17 -43.17 -21.33
CA SER A 22 9.52 -44.48 -20.79
C SER A 22 10.81 -44.40 -19.98
N CYS A 23 10.84 -45.13 -18.87
CA CYS A 23 12.03 -45.37 -18.05
C CYS A 23 13.02 -46.28 -18.81
N GLU A 24 14.22 -45.78 -19.09
CA GLU A 24 15.43 -46.60 -19.11
C GLU A 24 16.43 -46.01 -18.12
N LYS A 25 16.88 -46.84 -17.18
CA LYS A 25 17.91 -46.51 -16.19
C LYS A 25 19.28 -46.41 -16.88
N LYS A 26 19.92 -45.26 -16.75
CA LYS A 26 21.35 -45.15 -16.40
C LYS A 26 21.53 -43.91 -15.52
N GLU A 27 22.29 -44.12 -14.46
CA GLU A 27 22.60 -43.14 -13.42
C GLU A 27 23.31 -41.92 -14.01
N ASP A 28 22.67 -40.76 -13.85
CA ASP A 28 23.35 -39.48 -13.68
C ASP A 28 22.72 -38.86 -12.42
N GLY A 29 23.54 -38.33 -11.52
CA GLY A 29 23.07 -37.61 -10.32
C GLY A 29 22.09 -36.48 -10.67
N PRO A 30 21.42 -35.84 -9.68
CA PRO A 30 20.41 -34.84 -9.96
C PRO A 30 20.99 -33.73 -10.85
N LYS A 31 20.60 -33.74 -12.13
CA LYS A 31 20.92 -32.65 -13.06
C LYS A 31 20.41 -31.38 -12.42
N ALA A 32 21.31 -30.41 -12.21
CA ALA A 32 20.92 -29.07 -11.80
C ALA A 32 19.80 -28.60 -12.75
N GLU A 33 18.60 -28.33 -12.22
CA GLU A 33 17.47 -27.85 -13.01
C GLU A 33 17.92 -26.56 -13.72
N THR A 34 18.03 -26.62 -15.05
CA THR A 34 18.50 -25.48 -15.85
C THR A 34 17.35 -24.50 -16.08
N LYS A 35 17.66 -23.20 -15.99
CA LYS A 35 16.68 -22.14 -16.28
C LYS A 35 16.13 -22.30 -17.71
N PRO A 36 14.81 -22.14 -17.92
CA PRO A 36 14.24 -22.21 -19.25
C PRO A 36 14.82 -21.13 -20.17
N VAL A 37 15.09 -21.50 -21.41
CA VAL A 37 15.60 -20.58 -22.44
C VAL A 37 14.41 -19.87 -23.10
N GLY A 38 14.35 -18.54 -22.96
CA GLY A 38 13.35 -17.70 -23.60
C GLY A 38 12.08 -17.46 -22.76
N THR A 39 11.03 -17.01 -23.44
CA THR A 39 9.75 -16.63 -22.82
C THR A 39 8.88 -17.85 -22.54
N VAL A 40 8.39 -17.94 -21.31
CA VAL A 40 7.48 -18.99 -20.83
C VAL A 40 6.12 -18.39 -20.58
N ASN A 41 5.06 -19.01 -21.13
CA ASN A 41 3.68 -18.73 -20.73
C ASN A 41 3.28 -19.70 -19.62
N ALA A 42 2.77 -19.17 -18.52
CA ALA A 42 2.37 -19.96 -17.36
C ALA A 42 0.98 -19.54 -16.86
N GLN A 43 0.36 -20.43 -16.09
CA GLN A 43 -0.89 -20.16 -15.40
C GLN A 43 -0.85 -20.75 -13.99
N ILE A 44 -1.43 -20.03 -13.04
CA ILE A 44 -1.69 -20.52 -11.69
C ILE A 44 -3.18 -20.80 -11.61
N LYS A 45 -3.55 -22.07 -11.47
CA LYS A 45 -4.94 -22.48 -11.22
C LYS A 45 -5.26 -22.28 -9.75
N ILE A 46 -6.40 -21.66 -9.49
CA ILE A 46 -6.91 -21.39 -8.14
C ILE A 46 -8.06 -22.37 -7.92
N SER A 47 -7.85 -23.34 -7.05
CA SER A 47 -8.79 -24.45 -6.83
C SER A 47 -10.03 -24.02 -6.04
N ASP A 48 -11.21 -24.55 -6.42
CA ASP A 48 -12.51 -24.27 -5.80
C ASP A 48 -12.69 -24.92 -4.39
N GLY A 49 -11.68 -25.63 -3.88
CA GLY A 49 -11.79 -26.55 -2.73
C GLY A 49 -10.80 -26.34 -1.56
N ALA A 50 -9.93 -25.34 -1.57
CA ALA A 50 -9.20 -24.97 -0.35
C ALA A 50 -10.12 -24.14 0.54
N GLU A 51 -10.09 -24.34 1.85
CA GLU A 51 -10.89 -23.60 2.83
C GLU A 51 -10.60 -22.08 2.77
N LYS A 52 -11.24 -21.36 1.83
CA LYS A 52 -11.45 -19.89 1.71
C LYS A 52 -10.30 -18.92 2.10
N SER A 53 -9.06 -19.36 2.26
CA SER A 53 -8.00 -18.52 2.84
C SER A 53 -6.56 -19.03 2.64
N GLU A 54 -6.29 -19.83 1.59
CA GLU A 54 -4.94 -20.34 1.34
C GLU A 54 -4.33 -19.76 0.07
N PHE A 55 -3.07 -19.36 0.16
CA PHE A 55 -2.29 -18.87 -0.97
C PHE A 55 -1.93 -20.04 -1.91
N VAL A 56 -1.93 -19.77 -3.21
CA VAL A 56 -1.40 -20.67 -4.24
C VAL A 56 0.02 -20.24 -4.60
N TYR A 57 1.00 -21.13 -4.39
CA TYR A 57 2.43 -20.85 -4.53
C TYR A 57 2.98 -21.28 -5.90
N PHE A 58 3.90 -20.49 -6.47
CA PHE A 58 4.50 -20.72 -7.78
C PHE A 58 6.02 -20.52 -7.75
N SER A 59 6.73 -21.35 -8.53
CA SER A 59 8.20 -21.35 -8.66
C SER A 59 8.61 -21.18 -10.12
N PHE A 60 9.45 -20.18 -10.41
CA PHE A 60 9.83 -19.86 -11.80
C PHE A 60 10.69 -20.94 -12.46
N MET A 61 11.63 -21.56 -11.73
CA MET A 61 12.47 -22.63 -12.31
C MET A 61 11.64 -23.87 -12.65
N LYS A 62 10.71 -24.24 -11.77
CA LYS A 62 9.88 -25.44 -11.96
C LYS A 62 8.70 -25.20 -12.91
N THR A 63 8.42 -23.95 -13.28
CA THR A 63 7.30 -23.53 -14.14
C THR A 63 5.92 -24.00 -13.64
N LYS A 64 5.80 -24.35 -12.35
CA LYS A 64 4.63 -25.05 -11.80
C LYS A 64 4.24 -24.55 -10.42
N GLN A 65 2.98 -24.81 -10.07
CA GLN A 65 2.48 -24.67 -8.72
C GLN A 65 3.26 -25.60 -7.77
N VAL A 66 3.66 -25.08 -6.61
CA VAL A 66 4.34 -25.84 -5.56
C VAL A 66 3.44 -25.98 -4.36
N ALA A 67 3.43 -27.16 -3.74
CA ALA A 67 2.68 -27.42 -2.52
C ALA A 67 3.53 -27.00 -1.33
N ILE A 68 3.11 -25.96 -0.61
CA ILE A 68 3.81 -25.45 0.58
C ILE A 68 2.81 -25.40 1.71
N ALA A 69 3.10 -26.17 2.76
CA ALA A 69 2.26 -26.20 3.95
C ALA A 69 2.39 -24.86 4.73
N PRO A 70 1.30 -24.32 5.30
CA PRO A 70 1.28 -23.01 5.98
C PRO A 70 2.41 -22.81 7.00
N GLU A 71 2.75 -23.85 7.77
CA GLU A 71 3.79 -23.83 8.79
C GLU A 71 5.21 -23.71 8.21
N LYS A 72 5.40 -24.10 6.94
CA LYS A 72 6.69 -24.07 6.24
C LYS A 72 6.89 -22.81 5.39
N VAL A 73 5.84 -22.05 5.11
CA VAL A 73 5.88 -20.83 4.27
C VAL A 73 6.99 -19.86 4.70
N LYS A 74 7.23 -19.77 6.02
CA LYS A 74 8.26 -18.91 6.60
C LYS A 74 9.68 -19.45 6.47
N THR A 75 9.92 -20.69 6.10
CA THR A 75 11.28 -21.24 5.97
C THR A 75 11.56 -21.82 4.59
N ASP A 76 10.55 -21.81 3.72
CA ASP A 76 10.60 -22.43 2.40
C ASP A 76 11.20 -21.49 1.33
N THR A 77 12.09 -22.04 0.50
CA THR A 77 12.81 -21.36 -0.59
C THR A 77 12.38 -21.82 -1.97
N ASP A 78 11.41 -22.72 -2.06
CA ASP A 78 10.98 -23.35 -3.31
C ASP A 78 9.96 -22.52 -4.08
N TRP A 79 9.41 -21.46 -3.49
CA TRP A 79 8.47 -20.54 -4.13
C TRP A 79 9.00 -19.11 -4.25
N ASP A 80 8.51 -18.42 -5.28
CA ASP A 80 8.89 -17.04 -5.61
C ASP A 80 7.69 -16.09 -5.48
N LEU A 81 6.53 -16.55 -5.96
CA LEU A 81 5.28 -15.81 -5.98
C LEU A 81 4.16 -16.64 -5.40
N ALA A 82 3.19 -15.98 -4.75
CA ALA A 82 1.96 -16.63 -4.34
C ALA A 82 0.76 -15.69 -4.48
N PHE A 83 -0.42 -16.26 -4.74
CA PHE A 83 -1.66 -15.51 -4.91
C PHE A 83 -2.77 -16.04 -4.00
N LEU A 84 -3.48 -15.13 -3.35
CA LEU A 84 -4.76 -15.38 -2.69
C LEU A 84 -5.81 -14.56 -3.44
N ASP A 85 -6.65 -15.25 -4.21
CA ASP A 85 -7.45 -14.63 -5.27
C ASP A 85 -6.57 -13.78 -6.20
N ILE A 86 -6.91 -12.50 -6.37
CA ILE A 86 -6.17 -11.50 -7.15
C ILE A 86 -5.01 -10.86 -6.36
N ASN A 87 -4.87 -11.16 -5.07
CA ASN A 87 -3.87 -10.50 -4.23
C ASN A 87 -2.58 -11.33 -4.23
N GLY A 88 -1.54 -10.78 -4.84
CA GLY A 88 -0.24 -11.42 -4.93
C GLY A 88 0.73 -11.00 -3.83
N ARG A 89 1.69 -11.88 -3.56
CA ARG A 89 2.85 -11.64 -2.70
C ARG A 89 4.10 -12.27 -3.29
N THR A 90 5.24 -11.72 -2.90
CA THR A 90 6.55 -12.33 -3.15
C THR A 90 6.99 -13.13 -1.93
N ASN A 91 7.97 -14.01 -2.09
CA ASN A 91 8.65 -14.64 -0.95
C ASN A 91 9.41 -13.57 -0.13
N GLY A 92 8.78 -13.10 0.95
CA GLY A 92 9.25 -11.96 1.76
C GLY A 92 10.50 -12.21 2.61
N GLY A 93 11.15 -13.37 2.50
CA GLY A 93 12.39 -13.68 3.21
C GLY A 93 12.28 -13.80 4.73
N GLN A 94 11.06 -13.94 5.28
CA GLN A 94 10.91 -14.58 6.61
C GLN A 94 11.50 -16.00 6.59
N SER A 95 11.63 -16.56 5.37
CA SER A 95 12.57 -17.55 4.82
C SER A 95 13.79 -18.01 5.62
N GLY A 96 14.56 -17.02 6.09
CA GLY A 96 15.99 -17.21 6.35
C GLY A 96 16.86 -17.34 5.09
N ALA A 97 16.30 -17.41 3.87
CA ALA A 97 17.06 -17.51 2.62
C ALA A 97 16.43 -16.63 1.51
N GLY A 98 17.07 -15.48 1.26
CA GLY A 98 16.72 -14.56 0.18
C GLY A 98 15.43 -13.76 0.38
N LYS A 99 15.39 -12.52 -0.11
CA LYS A 99 14.19 -11.65 -0.12
C LYS A 99 13.77 -11.45 -1.56
N ALA A 100 12.70 -12.13 -1.97
CA ALA A 100 12.10 -11.90 -3.27
C ALA A 100 11.41 -10.53 -3.26
N ALA A 101 11.61 -9.78 -4.33
CA ALA A 101 11.16 -8.41 -4.46
C ALA A 101 10.62 -8.17 -5.86
N VAL A 102 9.72 -7.20 -5.99
CA VAL A 102 9.16 -6.81 -7.29
C VAL A 102 9.41 -5.34 -7.56
N TYR A 103 9.71 -5.05 -8.81
CA TYR A 103 9.81 -3.73 -9.38
C TYR A 103 8.80 -3.63 -10.52
N ARG A 104 7.94 -2.59 -10.55
CA ARG A 104 7.07 -2.31 -11.71
C ARG A 104 7.82 -1.39 -12.66
N THR A 105 8.07 -1.82 -13.90
CA THR A 105 9.05 -1.12 -14.75
C THR A 105 8.52 0.14 -15.42
N GLU A 106 7.20 0.36 -15.44
CA GLU A 106 6.53 1.41 -16.26
C GLU A 106 6.65 1.19 -17.77
N TYR A 107 7.13 0.02 -18.21
CA TYR A 107 7.15 -0.39 -19.62
C TYR A 107 6.14 -1.52 -19.84
N ASP A 108 5.55 -1.56 -21.03
CA ASP A 108 4.67 -2.65 -21.47
C ASP A 108 5.31 -3.55 -22.55
N ASP A 109 6.42 -3.12 -23.14
CA ASP A 109 7.23 -3.94 -24.04
C ASP A 109 8.06 -4.96 -23.27
N PHE A 110 7.47 -6.14 -23.10
CA PHE A 110 8.14 -7.29 -22.50
C PHE A 110 9.40 -7.71 -23.24
N GLU A 111 9.43 -7.66 -24.58
CA GLU A 111 10.56 -8.19 -25.36
C GLU A 111 11.77 -7.26 -25.35
N GLY A 112 11.53 -5.94 -25.32
CA GLY A 112 12.59 -4.95 -25.25
C GLY A 112 13.33 -4.91 -23.89
N ILE A 113 12.73 -5.42 -22.81
CA ILE A 113 13.41 -5.60 -21.52
C ILE A 113 14.25 -6.88 -21.55
N LYS A 114 15.57 -6.72 -21.45
CA LYS A 114 16.57 -7.81 -21.57
C LYS A 114 17.48 -7.93 -20.35
N SER A 115 17.54 -6.90 -19.52
CA SER A 115 18.41 -6.78 -18.35
C SER A 115 17.69 -6.13 -17.19
N ALA A 116 18.01 -6.58 -15.98
CA ALA A 116 17.55 -6.00 -14.74
C ALA A 116 18.35 -4.75 -14.31
N GLU A 117 19.54 -4.52 -14.89
CA GLU A 117 20.50 -3.50 -14.46
C GLU A 117 19.89 -2.10 -14.23
N PRO A 118 19.09 -1.54 -15.16
CA PRO A 118 18.55 -0.19 -14.99
C PRO A 118 17.57 -0.08 -13.82
N PHE A 119 16.98 -1.20 -13.40
CA PHE A 119 16.01 -1.27 -12.31
C PHE A 119 16.67 -1.57 -10.96
N ILE A 120 17.81 -2.25 -10.95
CA ILE A 120 18.54 -2.61 -9.72
C ILE A 120 19.26 -1.38 -9.11
N ALA A 121 19.64 -0.40 -9.94
CA ALA A 121 20.36 0.79 -9.50
C ALA A 121 19.62 1.57 -8.39
N ASP A 122 18.29 1.58 -8.44
CA ASP A 122 17.46 2.22 -7.42
C ASP A 122 16.70 1.20 -6.58
N LYS A 123 17.33 0.81 -5.47
CA LYS A 123 16.77 -0.17 -4.53
C LYS A 123 15.50 0.34 -3.82
N SER A 124 15.19 1.63 -3.85
CA SER A 124 14.03 2.20 -3.13
C SER A 124 12.68 1.84 -3.77
N GLU A 125 12.68 1.60 -5.08
CA GLU A 125 11.50 1.20 -5.86
C GLU A 125 11.19 -0.30 -5.76
N TRP A 126 12.15 -1.09 -5.27
CA TRP A 126 11.95 -2.52 -5.06
C TRP A 126 11.05 -2.76 -3.86
N VAL A 127 9.90 -3.38 -4.12
CA VAL A 127 8.92 -3.64 -3.08
C VAL A 127 9.06 -5.06 -2.58
N LEU A 128 9.30 -5.14 -1.28
CA LEU A 128 9.18 -6.37 -0.52
C LEU A 128 7.72 -6.61 -0.13
N ASP A 129 7.38 -7.88 0.05
CA ASP A 129 6.14 -8.29 0.67
C ASP A 129 5.99 -7.66 2.07
N LYS A 130 4.83 -7.09 2.38
CA LYS A 130 4.54 -6.44 3.66
C LYS A 130 3.35 -7.10 4.33
N VAL A 131 3.49 -7.41 5.62
CA VAL A 131 2.37 -7.85 6.47
C VAL A 131 1.45 -6.66 6.71
N GLN A 132 0.17 -6.81 6.40
CA GLN A 132 -0.87 -5.82 6.66
C GLN A 132 -2.06 -6.46 7.39
N GLU A 133 -2.75 -5.69 8.21
CA GLU A 133 -4.03 -6.11 8.79
C GLU A 133 -5.15 -5.89 7.77
N THR A 134 -5.77 -6.98 7.35
CA THR A 134 -6.89 -6.98 6.40
C THR A 134 -8.19 -7.33 7.12
N THR A 135 -9.27 -6.70 6.69
CA THR A 135 -10.63 -7.02 7.14
C THR A 135 -11.23 -8.06 6.20
N SER A 136 -11.54 -9.26 6.70
CA SER A 136 -12.22 -10.28 5.89
C SER A 136 -13.70 -9.94 5.74
N TYR A 137 -14.11 -9.55 4.54
CA TYR A 137 -15.52 -9.34 4.20
C TYR A 137 -16.26 -10.69 4.14
N GLY A 138 -17.41 -10.79 4.81
CA GLY A 138 -18.26 -11.99 4.83
C GLY A 138 -18.27 -12.78 6.16
N LYS A 139 -17.50 -12.36 7.17
CA LYS A 139 -17.64 -12.82 8.56
C LYS A 139 -18.13 -11.67 9.41
N MET A 140 -19.25 -11.84 10.12
CA MET A 140 -19.70 -10.91 11.16
C MET A 140 -19.47 -11.57 12.52
N PRO A 141 -18.78 -10.89 13.47
CA PRO A 141 -18.11 -9.60 13.29
C PRO A 141 -16.88 -9.69 12.36
N PRO A 142 -16.49 -8.57 11.71
CA PRO A 142 -15.37 -8.54 10.79
C PRO A 142 -14.08 -9.02 11.47
N LYS A 143 -13.49 -10.10 10.95
CA LYS A 143 -12.22 -10.63 11.46
C LYS A 143 -11.07 -9.86 10.83
N GLN A 144 -10.24 -9.22 11.65
CA GLN A 144 -8.93 -8.74 11.23
C GLN A 144 -7.96 -9.93 11.14
N VAL A 145 -7.40 -10.12 9.95
CA VAL A 145 -6.40 -11.15 9.63
C VAL A 145 -5.10 -10.44 9.26
N LYS A 146 -3.96 -11.01 9.65
CA LYS A 146 -2.66 -10.51 9.21
C LYS A 146 -2.22 -11.32 8.02
N ASP A 147 -2.30 -10.72 6.86
CA ASP A 147 -1.86 -11.32 5.61
C ASP A 147 -0.67 -10.52 5.08
N SER A 148 0.21 -11.17 4.32
CA SER A 148 1.26 -10.43 3.62
C SER A 148 0.92 -10.32 2.16
N PHE A 149 1.04 -9.10 1.64
CA PHE A 149 0.84 -8.83 0.25
C PHE A 149 1.88 -7.86 -0.29
N ASN A 150 2.09 -7.90 -1.60
CA ASN A 150 2.99 -6.99 -2.28
C ASN A 150 2.20 -5.92 -3.03
N LYS A 151 2.44 -4.63 -2.76
CA LYS A 151 1.62 -3.52 -3.32
C LYS A 151 1.55 -3.54 -4.86
N HIS A 152 2.64 -3.90 -5.54
CA HIS A 152 2.65 -3.99 -7.01
C HIS A 152 1.86 -5.20 -7.52
N LEU A 153 1.78 -6.28 -6.73
CA LEU A 153 0.99 -7.48 -7.02
C LEU A 153 -0.43 -7.44 -6.41
N ILE A 154 -0.84 -6.31 -5.82
CA ILE A 154 -2.24 -6.06 -5.42
C ILE A 154 -2.84 -4.96 -6.29
N LYS A 155 -2.18 -3.81 -6.38
CA LYS A 155 -2.74 -2.61 -7.03
C LYS A 155 -2.03 -2.27 -8.35
N GLY A 156 -0.95 -2.98 -8.66
CA GLY A 156 -0.11 -2.63 -9.80
C GLY A 156 -0.50 -3.29 -11.10
N TRP A 157 -1.13 -4.47 -11.07
CA TRP A 157 -1.30 -5.34 -12.24
C TRP A 157 -2.74 -5.50 -12.74
N TYR A 158 -3.71 -4.90 -12.03
CA TYR A 158 -5.09 -4.82 -12.49
C TYR A 158 -5.79 -3.55 -12.02
N GLU A 159 -6.85 -3.18 -12.73
CA GLU A 159 -7.79 -2.11 -12.40
C GLU A 159 -9.22 -2.67 -12.27
N PHE A 160 -10.09 -1.95 -11.56
CA PHE A 160 -11.49 -2.32 -11.40
C PHE A 160 -12.36 -1.60 -12.42
N ASP A 161 -13.17 -2.36 -13.14
CA ASP A 161 -14.26 -1.86 -13.95
C ASP A 161 -15.60 -2.15 -13.26
N MET A 162 -16.22 -1.08 -12.77
CA MET A 162 -17.48 -1.10 -12.04
C MET A 162 -18.72 -0.97 -12.95
N SER A 163 -18.53 -0.77 -14.26
CA SER A 163 -19.64 -0.49 -15.20
C SER A 163 -20.62 -1.66 -15.35
N GLY A 164 -20.16 -2.89 -15.09
CA GLY A 164 -20.95 -4.13 -15.19
C GLY A 164 -21.68 -4.57 -13.92
N GLY A 165 -21.66 -3.78 -12.84
CA GLY A 165 -22.23 -4.15 -11.54
C GLY A 165 -21.29 -5.01 -10.67
N MET A 166 -21.84 -5.68 -9.64
CA MET A 166 -21.05 -6.53 -8.74
C MET A 166 -21.11 -8.02 -9.12
N PRO A 167 -19.98 -8.76 -9.07
CA PRO A 167 -18.64 -8.30 -8.73
C PRO A 167 -17.98 -7.50 -9.88
N PRO A 168 -17.05 -6.59 -9.57
CA PRO A 168 -16.38 -5.79 -10.58
C PRO A 168 -15.54 -6.65 -11.53
N LYS A 169 -15.41 -6.19 -12.77
CA LYS A 169 -14.53 -6.81 -13.76
C LYS A 169 -13.10 -6.33 -13.52
N PHE A 170 -12.14 -7.25 -13.62
CA PHE A 170 -10.72 -6.94 -13.46
C PHE A 170 -10.08 -6.73 -14.83
N ILE A 171 -9.44 -5.57 -15.02
CA ILE A 171 -8.71 -5.23 -16.24
C ILE A 171 -7.22 -5.33 -15.95
N ILE A 172 -6.53 -6.26 -16.60
CA ILE A 172 -5.09 -6.46 -16.40
C ILE A 172 -4.30 -5.31 -17.02
N THR A 173 -3.35 -4.75 -16.26
CA THR A 173 -2.41 -3.76 -16.79
C THR A 173 -1.36 -4.47 -17.62
N LYS A 174 -0.84 -3.78 -18.64
CA LYS A 174 0.19 -4.35 -19.52
C LYS A 174 1.61 -4.13 -19.00
N ASP A 175 1.78 -3.75 -17.75
CA ASP A 175 3.13 -3.44 -17.25
C ASP A 175 3.98 -4.70 -17.13
N VAL A 176 5.27 -4.54 -17.37
CA VAL A 176 6.29 -5.53 -17.10
C VAL A 176 6.79 -5.32 -15.68
N TYR A 177 6.96 -6.40 -14.95
CA TYR A 177 7.53 -6.44 -13.61
C TYR A 177 8.90 -7.10 -13.68
N ILE A 178 9.86 -6.60 -12.92
CA ILE A 178 11.06 -7.37 -12.60
C ILE A 178 10.85 -8.01 -11.23
N ILE A 179 11.00 -9.32 -11.18
CA ILE A 179 11.00 -10.11 -9.95
C ILE A 179 12.44 -10.52 -9.67
N ARG A 180 12.95 -10.16 -8.50
CA ARG A 180 14.09 -10.83 -7.91
C ARG A 180 13.54 -12.04 -7.18
N THR A 181 13.90 -13.24 -7.63
CA THR A 181 13.47 -14.52 -7.06
C THR A 181 14.06 -14.75 -5.68
N ALA A 182 13.55 -15.74 -4.94
CA ALA A 182 14.11 -16.09 -3.63
C ALA A 182 15.57 -16.56 -3.75
N LYS A 183 15.93 -17.16 -4.88
CA LYS A 183 17.28 -17.64 -5.20
C LYS A 183 18.23 -16.54 -5.72
N GLY A 184 17.74 -15.32 -5.88
CA GLY A 184 18.54 -14.17 -6.29
C GLY A 184 18.54 -13.88 -7.79
N ASP A 185 17.96 -14.76 -8.61
CA ASP A 185 17.82 -14.55 -10.06
C ASP A 185 16.80 -13.45 -10.37
N TYR A 186 16.90 -12.88 -11.58
CA TYR A 186 15.97 -11.89 -12.09
C TYR A 186 15.09 -12.44 -13.20
N VAL A 187 13.79 -12.18 -13.08
CA VAL A 187 12.76 -12.60 -14.02
C VAL A 187 11.95 -11.38 -14.41
N LYS A 188 11.76 -11.14 -15.70
CA LYS A 188 10.69 -10.25 -16.16
C LYS A 188 9.38 -11.02 -16.19
N LEU A 189 8.29 -10.42 -15.71
CA LEU A 189 6.95 -11.00 -15.64
C LEU A 189 5.94 -10.01 -16.22
N GLN A 190 4.95 -10.49 -16.96
CA GLN A 190 3.81 -9.69 -17.41
C GLN A 190 2.54 -10.52 -17.35
N PHE A 191 1.51 -9.97 -16.71
CA PHE A 191 0.20 -10.60 -16.63
C PHE A 191 -0.53 -10.51 -17.95
N LEU A 192 -1.27 -11.57 -18.29
CA LEU A 192 -1.95 -11.71 -19.57
C LEU A 192 -3.47 -11.71 -19.41
N ALA A 193 -3.98 -12.45 -18.42
CA ALA A 193 -5.41 -12.59 -18.17
C ALA A 193 -5.70 -13.11 -16.77
N VAL A 194 -6.94 -12.90 -16.33
CA VAL A 194 -7.57 -13.61 -15.22
C VAL A 194 -8.78 -14.36 -15.76
N GLU A 195 -8.98 -15.58 -15.29
CA GLU A 195 -10.09 -16.44 -15.70
C GLU A 195 -11.07 -16.65 -14.57
N TYR A 196 -12.35 -16.79 -14.93
CA TYR A 196 -13.43 -17.01 -13.99
C TYR A 196 -14.21 -18.28 -14.34
N GLU A 197 -14.50 -19.09 -13.34
CA GLU A 197 -15.44 -20.20 -13.41
C GLU A 197 -16.52 -19.97 -12.35
N ASN A 198 -17.80 -20.03 -12.74
CA ASN A 198 -18.94 -19.81 -11.83
C ASN A 198 -18.86 -18.49 -11.02
N LYS A 199 -18.39 -17.40 -11.66
CA LYS A 199 -18.15 -16.07 -11.06
C LYS A 199 -17.06 -16.03 -9.97
N LYS A 200 -16.24 -17.08 -9.85
CA LYS A 200 -15.06 -17.13 -8.98
C LYS A 200 -13.80 -17.13 -9.82
N LEU A 201 -12.73 -16.52 -9.32
CA LEU A 201 -11.44 -16.54 -9.98
C LEU A 201 -10.91 -17.99 -10.05
N SER A 202 -10.63 -18.49 -11.24
CA SER A 202 -10.18 -19.87 -11.47
C SER A 202 -8.72 -19.96 -11.90
N ALA A 203 -8.18 -18.93 -12.56
CA ALA A 203 -6.76 -18.90 -12.93
C ALA A 203 -6.22 -17.49 -13.14
N ILE A 204 -4.90 -17.35 -12.96
CA ILE A 204 -4.12 -16.18 -13.34
C ILE A 204 -3.11 -16.60 -14.41
N LYS A 205 -3.14 -15.96 -15.58
CA LYS A 205 -2.24 -16.20 -16.71
C LYS A 205 -1.20 -15.10 -16.80
N PHE A 206 0.05 -15.49 -16.98
CA PHE A 206 1.17 -14.56 -17.16
C PHE A 206 2.25 -15.17 -18.05
N ARG A 207 3.11 -14.31 -18.57
CA ARG A 207 4.38 -14.72 -19.20
C ARG A 207 5.55 -14.26 -18.37
N TYR A 208 6.65 -15.00 -18.45
CA TYR A 208 7.90 -14.61 -17.80
C TYR A 208 9.12 -15.09 -18.57
N ALA A 209 10.27 -14.47 -18.30
CA ALA A 209 11.56 -14.89 -18.82
C ALA A 209 12.67 -14.50 -17.84
N TYR A 210 13.70 -15.34 -17.73
CA TYR A 210 14.92 -14.96 -17.01
C TYR A 210 15.66 -13.88 -17.80
N ILE A 211 16.20 -12.90 -17.07
CA ILE A 211 16.99 -11.80 -17.64
C ILE A 211 18.32 -11.67 -16.90
N SER A 212 19.31 -11.10 -17.59
CA SER A 212 20.63 -10.84 -17.01
C SER A 212 20.54 -9.76 -15.93
N GLU A 213 21.43 -9.81 -14.94
CA GLU A 213 21.62 -8.72 -13.97
C GLU A 213 22.24 -7.48 -14.63
N THR A 214 22.98 -7.68 -15.72
CA THR A 214 23.74 -6.67 -16.46
C THR A 214 23.27 -6.58 -17.90
N GLY A 215 23.41 -5.40 -18.50
CA GLY A 215 23.05 -5.09 -19.88
C GLY A 215 22.06 -3.92 -19.99
N LYS A 216 21.77 -3.53 -21.23
CA LYS A 216 20.85 -2.44 -21.57
C LYS A 216 19.49 -2.98 -22.01
N ASN A 217 18.46 -2.17 -21.83
CA ASN A 217 17.12 -2.41 -22.36
C ASN A 217 16.87 -1.51 -23.57
N ASN A 218 16.09 -1.99 -24.54
CA ASN A 218 15.73 -1.25 -25.75
C ASN A 218 14.25 -0.86 -25.68
N VAL A 219 13.89 -0.14 -24.61
CA VAL A 219 12.51 0.26 -24.34
C VAL A 219 12.43 1.72 -23.95
N THR A 220 11.31 2.34 -24.27
CA THR A 220 10.96 3.70 -23.85
C THR A 220 9.84 3.62 -22.84
N PRO A 221 9.91 4.34 -21.69
CA PRO A 221 8.86 4.29 -20.69
C PRO A 221 7.51 4.62 -21.30
N LYS A 222 6.46 3.95 -20.84
CA LYS A 222 5.11 4.27 -21.27
C LYS A 222 4.77 5.67 -20.76
N LYS A 223 4.77 6.66 -21.64
CA LYS A 223 4.37 8.03 -21.29
C LYS A 223 2.89 8.04 -20.97
N ARG A 224 2.53 8.34 -19.73
CA ARG A 224 1.13 8.54 -19.34
C ARG A 224 0.59 9.78 -20.05
N ASP A 225 -0.72 9.80 -20.29
CA ASP A 225 -1.35 10.95 -20.95
C ASP A 225 -1.08 12.23 -20.17
N GLY A 226 -0.52 13.24 -20.85
CA GLY A 226 -0.11 14.51 -20.25
C GLY A 226 1.07 14.43 -19.28
N GLU A 227 1.90 13.38 -19.32
CA GLU A 227 3.08 13.25 -18.46
C GLU A 227 4.26 14.07 -18.96
N VAL A 228 4.95 14.75 -18.05
CA VAL A 228 6.23 15.39 -18.28
C VAL A 228 7.19 14.94 -17.18
N ILE A 229 8.40 14.55 -17.58
CA ILE A 229 9.47 14.18 -16.65
C ILE A 229 10.59 15.19 -16.80
N LEU A 230 10.88 15.91 -15.72
CA LEU A 230 12.03 16.79 -15.61
C LEU A 230 13.10 16.10 -14.76
N SER A 231 14.35 16.16 -15.21
CA SER A 231 15.49 15.60 -14.49
C SER A 231 16.65 16.58 -14.51
N GLU A 232 17.38 16.67 -13.39
CA GLU A 232 18.61 17.47 -13.28
C GLU A 232 18.41 18.96 -13.63
N VAL A 233 17.17 19.45 -13.44
CA VAL A 233 16.83 20.87 -13.54
C VAL A 233 17.53 21.64 -12.43
N LYS A 234 18.23 22.71 -12.80
CA LYS A 234 18.85 23.65 -11.86
C LYS A 234 17.79 24.31 -10.98
N THR A 235 18.07 24.43 -9.68
CA THR A 235 17.18 25.08 -8.70
C THR A 235 16.76 26.48 -9.15
N GLY A 236 15.47 26.79 -9.04
CA GLY A 236 14.82 28.02 -9.50
C GLY A 236 14.49 28.06 -10.99
N MET A 237 14.77 27.00 -11.76
CA MET A 237 14.62 26.97 -13.23
C MET A 237 13.51 26.03 -13.71
N VAL A 238 12.59 25.58 -12.85
CA VAL A 238 11.46 24.73 -13.31
C VAL A 238 10.58 25.45 -14.34
N GLU A 239 10.32 26.76 -14.18
CA GLU A 239 9.54 27.54 -15.17
C GLU A 239 10.21 27.53 -16.55
N GLU A 240 11.52 27.75 -16.58
CA GLU A 240 12.32 27.73 -17.80
C GLU A 240 12.39 26.33 -18.42
N ALA A 241 12.49 25.27 -17.60
CA ALA A 241 12.49 23.89 -18.06
C ALA A 241 11.15 23.48 -18.72
N LEU A 242 10.05 24.14 -18.35
CA LEU A 242 8.71 23.90 -18.89
C LEU A 242 8.38 24.77 -20.11
N LYS A 243 9.23 25.72 -20.52
CA LYS A 243 8.91 26.71 -21.56
C LYS A 243 8.56 26.11 -22.94
N ASN A 244 9.14 24.94 -23.25
CA ASN A 244 8.93 24.24 -24.52
C ASN A 244 7.79 23.21 -24.43
N GLU A 245 7.25 22.98 -23.24
CA GLU A 245 6.14 22.07 -23.02
C GLU A 245 4.82 22.82 -23.21
N LYS A 246 3.81 22.10 -23.71
CA LYS A 246 2.43 22.59 -23.74
C LYS A 246 1.83 22.49 -22.35
N VAL A 247 2.09 23.48 -21.50
CA VAL A 247 1.73 23.51 -20.07
C VAL A 247 0.24 23.24 -19.83
N GLU A 248 -0.64 23.60 -20.76
CA GLU A 248 -2.08 23.35 -20.74
C GLU A 248 -2.48 21.87 -20.87
N ASN A 249 -1.54 21.00 -21.23
CA ASN A 249 -1.72 19.56 -21.39
C ASN A 249 -0.98 18.74 -20.32
N ILE A 250 -0.18 19.39 -19.46
CA ILE A 250 0.54 18.69 -18.40
C ILE A 250 -0.45 18.29 -17.31
N LYS A 251 -0.73 16.99 -17.24
CA LYS A 251 -1.55 16.36 -16.21
C LYS A 251 -0.70 15.72 -15.12
N ILE A 252 0.49 15.27 -15.48
CA ILE A 252 1.39 14.58 -14.57
C ILE A 252 2.78 15.18 -14.72
N LEU A 253 3.37 15.60 -13.60
CA LEU A 253 4.73 16.12 -13.57
C LEU A 253 5.56 15.29 -12.60
N THR A 254 6.63 14.68 -13.10
CA THR A 254 7.63 14.04 -12.27
C THR A 254 8.93 14.82 -12.31
N ILE A 255 9.47 15.17 -11.16
CA ILE A 255 10.76 15.85 -11.03
C ILE A 255 11.74 14.94 -10.31
N LYS A 256 12.88 14.68 -10.94
CA LYS A 256 13.92 13.77 -10.43
C LYS A 256 15.27 14.47 -10.36
N LYS A 257 16.10 14.13 -9.39
CA LYS A 257 17.48 14.63 -9.26
C LYS A 257 17.59 16.16 -9.30
N SER A 258 16.60 16.84 -8.75
CA SER A 258 16.54 18.31 -8.68
C SER A 258 16.19 18.74 -7.27
N THR A 259 16.82 19.83 -6.83
CA THR A 259 16.48 20.52 -5.60
C THR A 259 15.54 21.68 -5.93
N LEU A 260 14.36 21.72 -5.32
CA LEU A 260 13.34 22.72 -5.61
C LEU A 260 13.26 23.76 -4.50
N ASN A 261 13.26 25.04 -4.88
CA ASN A 261 12.99 26.14 -3.96
C ASN A 261 11.53 26.63 -4.11
N GLN A 262 11.15 27.69 -3.38
CA GLN A 262 9.79 28.22 -3.45
C GLN A 262 9.42 28.78 -4.84
N ALA A 263 10.39 29.29 -5.62
CA ALA A 263 10.15 29.76 -6.98
C ALA A 263 9.77 28.60 -7.92
N ASP A 264 10.47 27.47 -7.81
CA ASP A 264 10.12 26.24 -8.55
C ASP A 264 8.71 25.75 -8.18
N ILE A 265 8.38 25.73 -6.89
CA ILE A 265 7.05 25.34 -6.42
C ILE A 265 5.98 26.29 -6.97
N ASN A 266 6.25 27.60 -6.99
CA ASN A 266 5.34 28.58 -7.56
C ASN A 266 5.13 28.35 -9.07
N ALA A 267 6.18 27.99 -9.81
CA ALA A 267 6.07 27.64 -11.22
C ALA A 267 5.18 26.41 -11.43
N ILE A 268 5.38 25.35 -10.62
CA ILE A 268 4.56 24.14 -10.66
C ILE A 268 3.08 24.45 -10.38
N LYS A 269 2.80 25.32 -9.39
CA LYS A 269 1.43 25.74 -9.04
C LYS A 269 0.71 26.51 -10.15
N LYS A 270 1.42 27.06 -11.13
CA LYS A 270 0.82 27.74 -12.30
C LYS A 270 0.27 26.76 -13.34
N LEU A 271 0.63 25.47 -13.26
CA LEU A 271 0.19 24.47 -14.24
C LEU A 271 -1.32 24.21 -14.11
N PRO A 272 -2.13 24.49 -15.15
CA PRO A 272 -3.58 24.59 -15.01
C PRO A 272 -4.31 23.24 -14.93
N LYS A 273 -3.66 22.14 -15.35
CA LYS A 273 -4.25 20.80 -15.36
C LYS A 273 -3.44 19.77 -14.59
N LEU A 274 -2.46 20.18 -13.79
CA LEU A 274 -1.60 19.27 -13.06
C LEU A 274 -2.40 18.51 -11.99
N GLU A 275 -2.62 17.21 -12.22
CA GLU A 275 -3.38 16.34 -11.32
C GLU A 275 -2.46 15.51 -10.42
N GLU A 276 -1.31 15.05 -10.94
CA GLU A 276 -0.33 14.27 -10.18
C GLU A 276 1.04 14.94 -10.21
N LEU A 277 1.59 15.18 -9.03
CA LEU A 277 2.95 15.68 -8.86
C LEU A 277 3.79 14.62 -8.14
N ASP A 278 4.86 14.19 -8.79
CA ASP A 278 5.78 13.22 -8.23
C ASP A 278 7.16 13.83 -7.97
N LEU A 279 7.49 13.94 -6.68
CA LEU A 279 8.76 14.48 -6.18
C LEU A 279 9.61 13.44 -5.45
N HIS A 280 9.32 12.13 -5.56
CA HIS A 280 10.02 11.10 -4.77
C HIS A 280 11.56 11.18 -4.86
N LYS A 281 12.08 11.55 -6.05
CA LYS A 281 13.50 11.73 -6.38
C LYS A 281 13.98 13.17 -6.41
N ALA A 282 13.11 14.13 -6.11
CA ALA A 282 13.51 15.51 -5.90
C ALA A 282 13.85 15.73 -4.42
N THR A 283 14.39 16.91 -4.13
CA THR A 283 14.54 17.41 -2.76
C THR A 283 13.91 18.80 -2.67
N LEU A 284 13.58 19.22 -1.45
CA LEU A 284 13.06 20.56 -1.19
C LEU A 284 14.11 21.37 -0.45
N SER A 285 14.41 22.57 -0.95
CA SER A 285 15.21 23.60 -0.30
C SER A 285 14.30 24.78 0.02
N ILE A 286 13.31 24.52 0.87
CA ILE A 286 12.40 25.51 1.46
C ILE A 286 12.38 25.29 2.97
N ASP A 287 12.15 26.35 3.74
CA ASP A 287 12.11 26.30 5.20
C ASP A 287 10.68 26.13 5.75
N THR A 288 10.56 25.99 7.07
CA THR A 288 9.26 25.74 7.71
C THR A 288 8.30 26.94 7.66
N TYR A 289 8.75 28.13 7.28
CA TYR A 289 7.94 29.34 7.12
C TYR A 289 7.53 29.61 5.67
N ASP A 290 8.19 28.96 4.72
CA ASP A 290 7.79 28.99 3.32
C ASP A 290 6.37 28.44 3.11
N LYS A 291 5.72 28.90 2.03
CA LYS A 291 4.33 28.54 1.73
C LYS A 291 4.19 27.12 1.15
N GLY A 292 5.26 26.53 0.66
CA GLY A 292 5.22 25.26 -0.04
C GLY A 292 4.15 25.26 -1.15
N PHE A 293 3.32 24.22 -1.15
CA PHE A 293 2.23 23.98 -2.11
C PHE A 293 0.86 24.54 -1.67
N LYS A 294 0.82 25.34 -0.59
CA LYS A 294 -0.42 25.94 -0.07
C LYS A 294 -1.26 26.58 -1.17
N ASP A 295 -2.59 26.44 -1.09
CA ASP A 295 -3.56 27.01 -2.03
C ASP A 295 -3.54 26.41 -3.45
N SER A 296 -2.80 25.32 -3.70
CA SER A 296 -2.87 24.63 -5.01
C SER A 296 -4.28 24.10 -5.28
N LYS A 297 -4.84 24.41 -6.45
CA LYS A 297 -6.23 24.12 -6.80
C LYS A 297 -6.43 22.95 -7.76
N VAL A 298 -5.36 22.29 -8.18
CA VAL A 298 -5.40 21.29 -9.27
C VAL A 298 -4.80 19.96 -8.87
N ILE A 299 -3.76 19.96 -8.03
CA ILE A 299 -3.04 18.75 -7.64
C ILE A 299 -3.95 17.85 -6.80
N LYS A 300 -4.26 16.67 -7.34
CA LYS A 300 -5.05 15.61 -6.68
C LYS A 300 -4.18 14.63 -5.93
N LYS A 301 -2.99 14.33 -6.45
CA LYS A 301 -2.04 13.41 -5.83
C LYS A 301 -0.65 14.05 -5.79
N LEU A 302 -0.03 14.00 -4.61
CA LEU A 302 1.35 14.44 -4.41
C LEU A 302 2.17 13.32 -3.82
N ILE A 303 3.30 13.00 -4.45
CA ILE A 303 4.31 12.08 -3.91
C ILE A 303 5.45 12.94 -3.38
N ALA A 304 5.62 12.97 -2.06
CA ALA A 304 6.62 13.80 -1.40
C ALA A 304 8.05 13.29 -1.66
N PRO A 305 9.07 14.16 -1.49
CA PRO A 305 10.47 13.72 -1.50
C PRO A 305 10.73 12.57 -0.53
N GLN A 306 11.49 11.55 -0.96
CA GLN A 306 11.83 10.41 -0.11
C GLN A 306 12.71 10.80 1.10
N ASN A 307 13.47 11.88 0.98
CA ASN A 307 14.32 12.40 2.05
C ASN A 307 13.67 13.56 2.80
N LEU A 308 12.35 13.76 2.68
CA LEU A 308 11.65 14.81 3.42
C LEU A 308 11.70 14.52 4.92
N GLU A 309 12.35 15.39 5.68
CA GLU A 309 12.50 15.25 7.14
C GLU A 309 11.40 15.96 7.93
N ALA A 310 10.84 17.05 7.40
CA ALA A 310 9.82 17.85 8.07
C ALA A 310 8.90 18.54 7.04
N THR A 311 7.67 18.87 7.43
CA THR A 311 6.83 19.85 6.72
C THR A 311 6.72 21.14 7.51
N GLY A 312 6.58 22.26 6.81
CA GLY A 312 6.38 23.59 7.40
C GLY A 312 4.92 24.01 7.57
N LEU A 313 4.76 25.24 8.04
CA LEU A 313 3.50 25.90 8.35
C LEU A 313 2.58 25.96 7.11
N GLY A 314 1.58 25.08 7.09
CA GLY A 314 0.56 25.07 6.05
C GLY A 314 1.06 24.69 4.65
N TRP A 315 2.19 24.00 4.52
CA TRP A 315 2.80 23.64 3.22
C TRP A 315 1.85 22.97 2.22
N PHE A 316 0.85 22.22 2.69
CA PHE A 316 -0.18 21.57 1.87
C PHE A 316 -1.59 22.01 2.28
N GLY A 317 -1.70 23.20 2.88
CA GLY A 317 -2.97 23.75 3.36
C GLY A 317 -3.80 24.31 2.21
N TYR A 318 -5.11 24.29 2.34
CA TYR A 318 -6.08 24.82 1.37
C TYR A 318 -5.92 24.22 -0.03
N MET A 319 -5.34 23.02 -0.15
CA MET A 319 -5.25 22.31 -1.42
C MET A 319 -6.59 21.66 -1.75
N SER A 320 -7.48 22.43 -2.38
CA SER A 320 -8.90 22.08 -2.55
C SER A 320 -9.18 20.82 -3.38
N GLN A 321 -8.21 20.34 -4.16
CA GLN A 321 -8.32 19.10 -4.94
C GLN A 321 -7.45 17.96 -4.41
N LEU A 322 -6.60 18.17 -3.40
CA LEU A 322 -5.70 17.13 -2.91
C LEU A 322 -6.50 15.99 -2.30
N GLU A 323 -6.41 14.80 -2.89
CA GLU A 323 -7.06 13.56 -2.47
C GLU A 323 -6.09 12.61 -1.78
N GLU A 324 -4.82 12.61 -2.21
CA GLU A 324 -3.79 11.67 -1.78
C GLU A 324 -2.41 12.35 -1.60
N ILE A 325 -1.78 12.11 -0.45
CA ILE A 325 -0.37 12.43 -0.20
C ILE A 325 0.38 11.14 0.12
N VAL A 326 1.48 10.90 -0.59
CA VAL A 326 2.33 9.73 -0.41
C VAL A 326 3.66 10.18 0.16
N PHE A 327 4.06 9.59 1.30
CA PHE A 327 5.40 9.73 1.86
C PHE A 327 6.21 8.45 1.53
N PRO A 328 7.02 8.44 0.47
CA PRO A 328 7.69 7.22 0.00
C PRO A 328 8.88 6.81 0.88
N GLY A 329 9.46 7.76 1.63
CA GLY A 329 10.62 7.52 2.47
C GLY A 329 10.33 7.30 3.95
N THR A 330 11.40 7.13 4.72
CA THR A 330 11.37 6.86 6.17
C THR A 330 12.00 7.99 6.99
N ALA A 331 12.25 9.15 6.38
CA ALA A 331 12.95 10.25 7.01
C ALA A 331 12.03 11.21 7.77
N LEU A 332 10.74 11.29 7.42
CA LEU A 332 9.83 12.30 7.96
C LEU A 332 9.67 12.16 9.48
N LYS A 333 10.06 13.20 10.21
CA LYS A 333 10.04 13.30 11.68
C LYS A 333 8.94 14.22 12.19
N SER A 334 8.62 15.30 11.48
CA SER A 334 7.60 16.25 11.91
C SER A 334 6.63 16.63 10.81
N ILE A 335 5.36 16.81 11.21
CA ILE A 335 4.34 17.48 10.41
C ILE A 335 4.02 18.82 11.09
N GLY A 336 4.37 19.91 10.42
CA GLY A 336 4.24 21.28 10.92
C GLY A 336 2.79 21.78 11.03
N ASN A 337 2.62 22.91 11.72
CA ASN A 337 1.32 23.49 12.04
C ASN A 337 0.47 23.68 10.78
N GLY A 338 -0.78 23.23 10.84
CA GLY A 338 -1.73 23.43 9.75
C GLY A 338 -1.32 22.79 8.41
N THR A 339 -0.34 21.88 8.37
CA THR A 339 0.25 21.36 7.12
C THR A 339 -0.79 20.98 6.08
N PHE A 340 -1.87 20.29 6.46
CA PHE A 340 -2.97 19.88 5.58
C PHE A 340 -4.30 20.58 5.88
N SER A 341 -4.27 21.68 6.64
CA SER A 341 -5.47 22.41 7.05
C SER A 341 -6.30 22.82 5.84
N MET A 342 -7.61 22.56 5.89
CA MET A 342 -8.58 22.90 4.84
C MET A 342 -8.36 22.20 3.49
N SER A 343 -7.53 21.17 3.42
CA SER A 343 -7.43 20.27 2.26
C SER A 343 -8.58 19.26 2.27
N ARG A 344 -9.79 19.77 2.01
CA ARG A 344 -11.10 19.12 2.24
C ARG A 344 -11.37 17.85 1.44
N LYS A 345 -10.53 17.50 0.47
CA LYS A 345 -10.63 16.24 -0.28
C LYS A 345 -9.61 15.18 0.16
N LEU A 346 -8.66 15.55 1.04
CA LEU A 346 -7.57 14.67 1.44
C LEU A 346 -8.16 13.52 2.25
N SER A 347 -8.18 12.33 1.65
CA SER A 347 -8.78 11.13 2.22
C SER A 347 -7.78 9.98 2.32
N LYS A 348 -6.72 10.00 1.51
CA LYS A 348 -5.67 8.98 1.48
C LYS A 348 -4.36 9.56 2.00
N ILE A 349 -3.98 9.12 3.20
CA ILE A 349 -2.70 9.43 3.81
C ILE A 349 -2.32 8.28 4.74
N GLU A 350 -1.06 7.87 4.64
CA GLU A 350 -0.43 6.94 5.59
C GLU A 350 0.71 7.70 6.28
N LEU A 351 0.65 7.79 7.61
CA LEU A 351 1.70 8.45 8.40
C LEU A 351 2.91 7.50 8.51
N PRO A 352 4.13 7.94 8.20
CA PRO A 352 5.30 7.08 8.26
C PRO A 352 5.68 6.75 9.71
N GLU A 353 6.18 5.53 9.95
CA GLU A 353 6.57 5.05 11.30
C GLU A 353 7.74 5.84 11.92
N SER A 354 8.41 6.68 11.13
CA SER A 354 9.45 7.60 11.59
C SER A 354 8.92 8.87 12.26
N LEU A 355 7.61 9.17 12.11
CA LEU A 355 6.99 10.40 12.56
C LEU A 355 6.97 10.50 14.08
N GLU A 356 7.52 11.59 14.60
CA GLU A 356 7.68 11.85 16.04
C GLU A 356 6.79 13.02 16.51
N ILE A 357 6.62 14.03 15.66
CA ILE A 357 5.94 15.29 16.01
C ILE A 357 4.81 15.57 15.02
N ILE A 358 3.63 15.90 15.56
CA ILE A 358 2.52 16.50 14.83
C ILE A 358 2.19 17.81 15.54
N GLU A 359 2.12 18.90 14.79
CA GLU A 359 1.81 20.24 15.32
C GLU A 359 0.32 20.59 15.22
N PRO A 360 -0.15 21.65 15.90
CA PRO A 360 -1.58 21.99 15.94
C PRO A 360 -2.19 22.18 14.55
N ASP A 361 -3.48 21.84 14.44
CA ASP A 361 -4.29 21.97 13.22
C ASP A 361 -3.77 21.22 11.98
N ALA A 362 -2.79 20.32 12.13
CA ALA A 362 -2.12 19.66 11.01
C ALA A 362 -3.08 19.02 9.99
N PHE A 363 -4.23 18.48 10.43
CA PHE A 363 -5.24 17.85 9.57
C PHE A 363 -6.62 18.52 9.68
N TYR A 364 -6.68 19.77 10.16
CA TYR A 364 -7.93 20.52 10.31
C TYR A 364 -8.79 20.47 9.03
N ALA A 365 -10.06 20.09 9.16
CA ALA A 365 -11.04 20.04 8.07
C ALA A 365 -10.62 19.24 6.83
N THR A 366 -9.94 18.10 7.02
CA THR A 366 -9.64 17.11 5.96
C THR A 366 -10.75 16.06 5.81
N ALA A 367 -10.71 15.24 4.76
CA ALA A 367 -11.66 14.16 4.49
C ALA A 367 -11.11 12.76 4.87
N ILE A 368 -10.14 12.71 5.78
CA ILE A 368 -9.53 11.46 6.22
C ILE A 368 -10.59 10.62 6.91
N ALA A 369 -10.81 9.39 6.42
CA ALA A 369 -11.80 8.47 6.98
C ALA A 369 -11.27 7.63 8.14
N LYS A 370 -9.98 7.30 8.11
CA LYS A 370 -9.30 6.48 9.11
C LYS A 370 -7.87 6.94 9.25
N ILE A 371 -7.37 7.04 10.48
CA ILE A 371 -5.98 7.40 10.73
C ILE A 371 -5.36 6.47 11.79
N LYS A 372 -4.14 6.00 11.50
CA LYS A 372 -3.29 5.29 12.45
C LYS A 372 -2.13 6.20 12.82
N VAL A 373 -2.02 6.54 14.09
CA VAL A 373 -0.92 7.36 14.59
C VAL A 373 0.30 6.47 14.87
N PRO A 374 1.51 6.82 14.39
CA PRO A 374 2.73 6.03 14.60
C PRO A 374 3.23 5.99 16.04
N GLU A 375 3.90 4.89 16.42
CA GLU A 375 4.34 4.59 17.81
C GLU A 375 5.36 5.58 18.41
N LYS A 376 5.95 6.46 17.58
CA LYS A 376 6.87 7.49 18.09
C LYS A 376 6.16 8.78 18.49
N VAL A 377 4.94 9.02 17.99
CA VAL A 377 4.16 10.20 18.32
C VAL A 377 3.73 10.15 19.78
N LYS A 378 3.91 11.26 20.50
CA LYS A 378 3.59 11.40 21.93
C LYS A 378 2.34 12.22 22.22
N HIS A 379 1.99 13.12 21.31
CA HIS A 379 0.95 14.11 21.55
C HIS A 379 0.03 14.19 20.32
N ILE A 380 -1.27 14.24 20.56
CA ILE A 380 -2.21 14.73 19.56
C ILE A 380 -2.49 16.20 19.92
N PRO A 381 -2.00 17.17 19.16
CA PRO A 381 -2.08 18.58 19.53
C PRO A 381 -3.50 19.14 19.39
N SER A 382 -3.70 20.37 19.87
CA SER A 382 -4.97 21.07 19.73
C SER A 382 -5.39 21.19 18.27
N GLY A 383 -6.68 20.97 18.00
CA GLY A 383 -7.27 21.09 16.68
C GLY A 383 -6.78 20.11 15.62
N CYS A 384 -5.91 19.15 15.96
CA CYS A 384 -5.20 18.28 15.00
C CYS A 384 -6.11 17.69 13.92
N PHE A 385 -7.27 17.14 14.31
CA PHE A 385 -8.29 16.58 13.41
C PHE A 385 -9.62 17.30 13.54
N PHE A 386 -9.64 18.55 14.00
CA PHE A 386 -10.88 19.29 14.17
C PHE A 386 -11.62 19.43 12.84
N TYR A 387 -12.94 19.22 12.86
CA TYR A 387 -13.81 19.31 11.69
C TYR A 387 -13.53 18.27 10.58
N CYS A 388 -12.79 17.20 10.87
CA CYS A 388 -12.65 16.04 9.98
C CYS A 388 -13.95 15.23 9.95
N LYS A 389 -14.96 15.75 9.23
CA LYS A 389 -16.34 15.22 9.26
C LYS A 389 -16.48 13.79 8.78
N GLN A 390 -15.56 13.30 7.95
CA GLN A 390 -15.56 11.93 7.43
C GLN A 390 -14.75 10.96 8.29
N LEU A 391 -14.07 11.44 9.34
CA LEU A 391 -13.23 10.61 10.20
C LEU A 391 -14.08 9.66 11.03
N LYS A 392 -13.97 8.36 10.77
CA LYS A 392 -14.72 7.29 11.43
C LYS A 392 -13.91 6.55 12.47
N GLU A 393 -12.62 6.33 12.20
CA GLU A 393 -11.76 5.52 13.05
C GLU A 393 -10.40 6.18 13.32
N VAL A 394 -10.00 6.23 14.59
CA VAL A 394 -8.65 6.64 14.99
C VAL A 394 -7.99 5.53 15.80
N TYR A 395 -6.72 5.24 15.48
CA TYR A 395 -5.89 4.31 16.23
C TYR A 395 -4.75 5.08 16.89
N LEU A 396 -4.74 5.09 18.22
CA LEU A 396 -3.76 5.76 19.04
C LEU A 396 -2.78 4.73 19.66
N PRO A 397 -1.46 4.88 19.43
CA PRO A 397 -0.45 3.94 19.89
C PRO A 397 -0.24 4.00 21.41
N LYS A 398 0.56 3.07 21.95
CA LYS A 398 0.83 3.01 23.40
C LYS A 398 1.61 4.24 23.88
N SER A 399 2.33 4.86 22.97
CA SER A 399 3.16 6.04 23.19
C SER A 399 2.42 7.34 23.45
N ILE A 400 1.10 7.42 23.24
CA ILE A 400 0.34 8.67 23.40
C ILE A 400 0.25 9.05 24.87
N ILE A 401 0.72 10.26 25.18
CA ILE A 401 0.80 10.83 26.52
C ILE A 401 -0.31 11.86 26.74
N SER A 402 -0.63 12.67 25.72
CA SER A 402 -1.66 13.70 25.85
C SER A 402 -2.48 14.00 24.59
N LEU A 403 -3.68 14.51 24.81
CA LEU A 403 -4.64 14.97 23.79
C LEU A 403 -4.95 16.45 24.00
N GLY A 404 -4.81 17.25 22.94
CA GLY A 404 -5.02 18.70 22.93
C GLY A 404 -6.49 19.09 22.83
N ASP A 405 -6.73 20.40 22.89
CA ASP A 405 -8.08 20.95 22.86
C ASP A 405 -8.75 20.69 21.51
N ALA A 406 -10.00 20.23 21.54
CA ALA A 406 -10.77 19.92 20.35
C ALA A 406 -10.01 19.07 19.29
N ALA A 407 -9.05 18.24 19.71
CA ALA A 407 -8.20 17.46 18.81
C ALA A 407 -9.01 16.57 17.84
N PHE A 408 -10.19 16.11 18.25
CA PHE A 408 -11.17 15.38 17.43
C PHE A 408 -12.53 16.09 17.43
N GLY A 409 -12.52 17.41 17.65
CA GLY A 409 -13.74 18.17 17.78
C GLY A 409 -14.50 18.27 16.46
N SER A 410 -15.83 18.21 16.50
CA SER A 410 -16.72 18.28 15.33
C SER A 410 -16.46 17.18 14.27
N CYS A 411 -15.83 16.06 14.65
CA CYS A 411 -15.76 14.86 13.81
C CYS A 411 -17.08 14.09 13.87
N THR A 412 -18.09 14.56 13.13
CA THR A 412 -19.47 14.10 13.27
C THR A 412 -19.72 12.65 12.89
N GLU A 413 -18.87 12.04 12.06
CA GLU A 413 -18.93 10.62 11.71
C GLU A 413 -17.99 9.74 12.55
N LEU A 414 -17.38 10.28 13.61
CA LEU A 414 -16.45 9.50 14.42
C LEU A 414 -17.19 8.40 15.17
N GLU A 415 -16.86 7.15 14.85
CA GLU A 415 -17.48 5.96 15.41
C GLU A 415 -16.62 5.37 16.53
N LYS A 416 -15.29 5.41 16.38
CA LYS A 416 -14.40 4.89 17.41
C LYS A 416 -13.02 5.51 17.47
N ILE A 417 -12.49 5.55 18.68
CA ILE A 417 -11.06 5.74 18.97
C ILE A 417 -10.56 4.51 19.70
N VAL A 418 -9.52 3.89 19.15
CA VAL A 418 -8.84 2.73 19.74
C VAL A 418 -7.58 3.21 20.43
N PHE A 419 -7.47 2.98 21.74
CA PHE A 419 -6.25 3.22 22.50
C PHE A 419 -5.50 1.91 22.70
N ALA A 420 -4.24 1.85 22.29
CA ALA A 420 -3.40 0.66 22.50
C ALA A 420 -2.89 0.51 23.95
N SER A 421 -2.95 1.58 24.74
CA SER A 421 -2.46 1.63 26.13
C SER A 421 -3.58 1.37 27.14
N SER A 422 -3.27 0.60 28.18
CA SER A 422 -4.11 0.49 29.38
C SER A 422 -4.05 1.75 30.25
N THR A 423 -3.02 2.57 30.07
CA THR A 423 -2.88 3.86 30.73
C THR A 423 -3.48 4.96 29.86
N PRO A 424 -4.52 5.67 30.31
CA PRO A 424 -5.14 6.76 29.58
C PRO A 424 -4.20 7.95 29.38
N PRO A 425 -4.23 8.62 28.21
CA PRO A 425 -3.54 9.88 28.03
C PRO A 425 -4.21 11.00 28.83
N ALA A 426 -3.43 12.00 29.22
CA ALA A 426 -3.94 13.21 29.85
C ALA A 426 -4.58 14.15 28.82
N PHE A 427 -5.61 14.88 29.23
CA PHE A 427 -6.02 16.06 28.45
C PHE A 427 -5.02 17.19 28.70
N ALA A 428 -4.65 17.91 27.64
CA ALA A 428 -3.75 19.05 27.75
C ALA A 428 -4.34 20.12 28.69
N ILE A 429 -3.48 20.92 29.30
CA ILE A 429 -3.91 22.00 30.19
C ILE A 429 -3.97 23.29 29.38
N ASN A 430 -5.12 23.95 29.41
CA ASN A 430 -5.25 25.28 28.84
C ASN A 430 -4.29 26.23 29.59
N PRO A 431 -3.39 26.93 28.88
CA PRO A 431 -2.33 27.71 29.53
C PRO A 431 -2.86 28.91 30.31
N GLU A 432 -4.04 29.43 29.96
CA GLU A 432 -4.67 30.59 30.59
C GLU A 432 -5.49 30.18 31.82
N THR A 433 -6.41 29.22 31.67
CA THR A 433 -7.32 28.81 32.74
C THR A 433 -6.71 27.81 33.71
N LYS A 434 -5.57 27.20 33.35
CA LYS A 434 -4.92 26.09 34.06
C LYS A 434 -5.83 24.86 34.26
N LYS A 435 -6.89 24.73 33.47
CA LYS A 435 -7.85 23.61 33.51
C LYS A 435 -7.61 22.65 32.34
N PRO A 436 -7.95 21.36 32.49
CA PRO A 436 -7.94 20.41 31.39
C PRO A 436 -8.87 20.85 30.25
N VAL A 437 -8.41 20.68 29.02
CA VAL A 437 -9.17 20.91 27.79
C VAL A 437 -10.03 19.69 27.45
N PHE A 438 -10.92 19.83 26.45
CA PHE A 438 -11.76 18.71 26.01
C PHE A 438 -11.51 18.34 24.54
N PRO A 439 -10.86 17.19 24.26
CA PRO A 439 -10.51 16.80 22.90
C PRO A 439 -11.70 16.48 21.98
N PHE A 440 -12.85 16.13 22.54
CA PHE A 440 -13.96 15.47 21.84
C PHE A 440 -15.20 16.38 21.68
N ASN A 441 -15.01 17.70 21.61
CA ASN A 441 -16.11 18.65 21.56
C ASN A 441 -16.97 18.46 20.29
N GLY A 442 -18.30 18.51 20.39
CA GLY A 442 -19.18 18.40 19.21
C GLY A 442 -19.30 16.99 18.61
N LEU A 443 -18.84 15.93 19.29
CA LEU A 443 -19.14 14.56 18.91
C LEU A 443 -20.60 14.18 19.22
N THR A 444 -21.19 13.34 18.37
CA THR A 444 -22.49 12.71 18.64
C THR A 444 -22.27 11.40 19.37
N TRP A 445 -22.38 11.40 20.70
CA TRP A 445 -22.13 10.21 21.51
C TRP A 445 -23.27 9.18 21.40
N LYS A 446 -24.51 9.66 21.49
CA LYS A 446 -25.77 8.89 21.43
C LYS A 446 -26.87 9.72 20.76
N LYS A 447 -27.81 9.06 20.07
CA LYS A 447 -29.10 9.64 19.63
C LYS A 447 -30.21 8.64 19.93
N GLY A 448 -31.03 8.94 20.92
CA GLY A 448 -31.95 7.97 21.52
C GLY A 448 -31.19 6.82 22.18
N GLU A 449 -31.60 5.58 21.92
CA GLU A 449 -30.93 4.37 22.43
C GLU A 449 -29.69 3.98 21.61
N LYS A 450 -29.54 4.54 20.40
CA LYS A 450 -28.43 4.20 19.51
C LYS A 450 -27.16 4.95 19.92
N ARG A 451 -26.11 4.19 20.25
CA ARG A 451 -24.74 4.69 20.46
C ARG A 451 -24.06 4.87 19.11
N PHE A 452 -23.46 6.04 18.89
CA PHE A 452 -22.78 6.39 17.63
C PHE A 452 -21.25 6.41 17.78
N PHE A 453 -20.75 6.59 19.01
CA PHE A 453 -19.32 6.66 19.30
C PHE A 453 -18.92 5.74 20.46
N CYS A 454 -17.76 5.10 20.36
CA CYS A 454 -17.20 4.26 21.43
C CYS A 454 -15.66 4.34 21.50
N PHE A 455 -15.12 4.41 22.72
CA PHE A 455 -13.71 4.18 22.99
C PHE A 455 -13.42 2.69 23.10
N TYR A 456 -12.37 2.24 22.45
CA TYR A 456 -11.87 0.87 22.59
C TYR A 456 -10.58 0.91 23.39
N VAL A 457 -10.57 0.24 24.54
CA VAL A 457 -9.44 0.22 25.47
C VAL A 457 -9.06 -1.23 25.82
N PRO A 458 -7.82 -1.49 26.25
CA PRO A 458 -7.43 -2.84 26.67
C PRO A 458 -8.28 -3.32 27.84
N LYS A 459 -8.56 -4.63 27.87
CA LYS A 459 -9.33 -5.27 28.95
C LYS A 459 -8.83 -4.90 30.35
N GLY A 460 -9.77 -4.61 31.25
CA GLY A 460 -9.52 -4.17 32.62
C GLY A 460 -9.08 -2.71 32.76
N SER A 461 -9.15 -1.90 31.70
CA SER A 461 -8.62 -0.52 31.71
C SER A 461 -9.69 0.56 31.87
N VAL A 462 -10.99 0.24 31.72
CA VAL A 462 -12.05 1.27 31.72
C VAL A 462 -12.01 2.14 32.99
N SER A 463 -11.86 1.54 34.17
CA SER A 463 -11.79 2.29 35.44
C SER A 463 -10.61 3.26 35.48
N ALA A 464 -9.46 2.90 34.89
CA ALA A 464 -8.30 3.79 34.82
C ALA A 464 -8.61 5.03 33.96
N TYR A 465 -9.28 4.84 32.81
CA TYR A 465 -9.72 5.91 31.92
C TYR A 465 -10.72 6.86 32.60
N LEU A 466 -11.76 6.29 33.24
CA LEU A 466 -12.75 7.09 33.97
C LEU A 466 -12.09 7.93 35.06
N ASN A 467 -11.22 7.33 35.88
CA ASN A 467 -10.50 8.02 36.94
C ASN A 467 -9.61 9.14 36.39
N LYS A 468 -8.82 8.87 35.34
CA LYS A 468 -7.90 9.86 34.77
C LYS A 468 -8.62 11.07 34.18
N TRP A 469 -9.78 10.85 33.55
CA TRP A 469 -10.55 11.91 32.90
C TRP A 469 -11.59 12.56 33.83
N GLY A 470 -11.70 12.09 35.07
CA GLY A 470 -12.68 12.58 36.04
C GLY A 470 -14.12 12.24 35.65
N TRP A 471 -14.33 11.15 34.91
CA TRP A 471 -15.63 10.69 34.46
C TRP A 471 -16.27 9.74 35.47
N LYS A 472 -17.60 9.67 35.44
CA LYS A 472 -18.39 8.88 36.39
C LYS A 472 -18.61 7.48 35.85
N GLU A 473 -18.99 6.55 36.72
CA GLU A 473 -19.27 5.15 36.35
C GLU A 473 -20.27 5.00 35.20
N LYS A 474 -21.32 5.84 35.16
CA LYS A 474 -22.30 5.86 34.06
C LYS A 474 -21.67 6.11 32.68
N ASP A 475 -20.51 6.77 32.63
CA ASP A 475 -19.79 7.08 31.40
C ASP A 475 -19.02 5.86 30.86
N ALA A 476 -18.92 4.77 31.64
CA ALA A 476 -18.40 3.47 31.19
C ALA A 476 -19.14 2.95 29.94
N ALA A 477 -20.40 3.35 29.74
CA ALA A 477 -21.19 2.99 28.56
C ALA A 477 -20.60 3.48 27.22
N TYR A 478 -19.64 4.42 27.26
CA TYR A 478 -18.90 4.89 26.08
C TYR A 478 -17.64 4.09 25.80
N PHE A 479 -17.35 3.05 26.57
CA PHE A 479 -16.19 2.19 26.41
C PHE A 479 -16.57 0.77 25.98
N GLU A 480 -15.68 0.16 25.22
CA GLU A 480 -15.62 -1.27 24.97
C GLU A 480 -14.20 -1.76 25.24
N GLU A 481 -14.12 -2.91 25.90
CA GLU A 481 -12.85 -3.54 26.19
C GLU A 481 -12.50 -4.57 25.12
N TYR A 482 -11.23 -4.64 24.75
CA TYR A 482 -10.72 -5.65 23.84
C TYR A 482 -9.51 -6.38 24.45
N GLU A 483 -9.35 -7.64 24.09
CA GLU A 483 -8.14 -8.41 24.42
C GLU A 483 -7.02 -7.98 23.47
N PRO A 484 -5.95 -7.32 23.95
CA PRO A 484 -4.83 -6.97 23.11
C PRO A 484 -4.16 -8.25 22.60
N LYS A 485 -4.19 -8.49 21.29
CA LYS A 485 -3.44 -9.59 20.68
C LYS A 485 -1.94 -9.31 20.90
N LYS A 486 -1.24 -10.30 21.48
CA LYS A 486 0.21 -10.26 21.77
C LYS A 486 1.04 -9.92 20.54
#